data_AF-A0AAE1KNM6-F1
#
_entry.id   AF-A0AAE1KNM6-F1
#
_cell.length_a   1.000
_cell.length_b   1.000
_cell.length_c   1.000
_cell.angle_alpha   90.00
_cell.angle_beta   90.00
_cell.angle_gamma   90.00
#
_symmetry.space_group_name_H-M   'P 1'
#
loop_
_entity.id
_entity.type
_entity.pdbx_description
1 polymer ?
#
loop_
_entity_poly.entity_id
_entity_poly.type
_entity_poly.pdbx_seq_one_letter_code
_entity_poly.pdbx_strand_id
1 'polypeptide(L)'
;MEYFFVRDNAFPLRAYLIKPYPYLALTKEERIYNYRIYRARRTVENAYGILDNRFRVFHIVICLRPVRPEFVVLASCILHNIVMPQPRSRRRRP
;
A
#
# COMPACT_ATOMS: atom_id res chain seq x y z
N MET A 1 1.77 2.55 22.47
CA MET A 1 1.88 3.04 21.09
C MET A 1 0.54 2.86 20.44
N GLU A 2 -0.07 3.94 19.95
CA GLU A 2 -1.32 3.86 19.19
C GLU A 2 -1.00 3.70 17.70
N TYR A 3 -1.80 2.87 17.02
CA TYR A 3 -1.68 2.60 15.58
C TYR A 3 -2.83 3.28 14.84
N PHE A 4 -2.51 3.89 13.70
CA PHE A 4 -3.49 4.57 12.87
C PHE A 4 -3.37 4.15 11.42
N PHE A 5 -4.50 4.14 10.72
CA PHE A 5 -4.52 3.91 9.28
C PHE A 5 -4.23 5.22 8.53
N VAL A 6 -3.39 5.12 7.50
CA VAL A 6 -3.13 6.25 6.59
C VAL A 6 -4.12 6.20 5.44
N ARG A 7 -4.79 7.32 5.16
CA ARG A 7 -5.73 7.44 4.03
C ARG A 7 -5.57 8.71 3.21
N ASP A 8 -6.28 8.74 2.10
CA ASP A 8 -6.37 9.90 1.22
C ASP A 8 -7.33 10.97 1.75
N ASN A 9 -7.37 12.10 1.05
CA ASN A 9 -8.22 13.23 1.41
C ASN A 9 -9.70 13.04 1.01
N ALA A 10 -10.05 11.96 0.30
CA ALA A 10 -11.44 11.64 -0.03
C ALA A 10 -12.18 11.01 1.16
N PHE A 11 -11.48 10.53 2.18
CA PHE A 11 -12.09 9.99 3.40
C PHE A 11 -12.23 11.04 4.52
N PRO A 12 -13.30 10.96 5.33
CA PRO A 12 -13.44 11.79 6.52
C PRO A 12 -12.40 11.41 7.58
N LEU A 13 -11.89 12.42 8.32
CA LEU A 13 -10.98 12.17 9.44
C LEU A 13 -11.72 11.41 10.55
N ARG A 14 -11.07 10.39 11.12
CA ARG A 14 -11.62 9.59 12.23
C ARG A 14 -10.53 9.37 13.27
N ALA A 15 -10.92 9.00 14.49
CA ALA A 15 -9.97 8.77 15.58
C ALA A 15 -8.89 7.72 15.25
N TYR A 16 -9.17 6.78 14.35
CA TYR A 16 -8.23 5.75 13.90
C TYR A 16 -7.59 6.06 12.52
N LEU A 17 -7.89 7.22 11.93
CA LEU A 17 -7.57 7.53 10.54
C LEU A 17 -6.82 8.85 10.42
N ILE A 18 -5.63 8.78 9.85
CA ILE A 18 -4.77 9.92 9.56
C ILE A 18 -4.89 10.28 8.08
N LYS A 19 -5.09 11.56 7.78
CA LYS A 19 -5.16 12.09 6.41
C LYS A 19 -4.25 13.32 6.25
N PRO A 20 -3.76 13.61 5.03
CA PRO A 20 -2.93 14.78 4.81
C PRO A 20 -3.72 16.08 5.02
N TYR A 21 -3.03 17.14 5.42
CA TYR A 21 -3.56 18.49 5.43
C TYR A 21 -3.93 18.94 4.01
N PRO A 22 -5.00 19.73 3.84
CA PRO A 22 -5.39 20.27 2.55
C PRO A 22 -4.31 21.23 2.00
N TYR A 23 -4.14 21.27 0.68
CA TYR A 23 -3.00 21.93 0.01
C TYR A 23 -2.95 23.48 0.10
N LEU A 24 -3.81 24.12 0.89
CA LEU A 24 -3.89 25.58 1.00
C LEU A 24 -3.01 26.06 2.18
N ALA A 25 -2.08 26.97 1.87
CA ALA A 25 -1.26 27.69 2.86
C ALA A 25 -0.55 26.81 3.92
N LEU A 26 -0.04 25.65 3.52
CA LEU A 26 0.65 24.72 4.42
C LEU A 26 1.91 25.34 5.03
N THR A 27 1.99 25.30 6.36
CA THR A 27 3.19 25.59 7.14
C THR A 27 4.30 24.57 6.84
N LYS A 28 5.54 24.88 7.25
CA LYS A 28 6.68 23.98 7.05
C LYS A 28 6.46 22.60 7.71
N GLU A 29 5.85 22.60 8.89
CA GLU A 29 5.57 21.38 9.67
C GLU A 29 4.50 20.52 9.00
N GLU A 30 3.42 21.15 8.52
CA GLU A 30 2.36 20.45 7.79
C GLU A 30 2.87 19.85 6.47
N ARG A 31 3.81 20.54 5.78
CA ARG A 31 4.48 19.98 4.59
C ARG A 31 5.30 18.72 4.94
N ILE A 32 6.06 18.75 6.03
CA ILE A 32 6.84 17.59 6.49
C ILE A 32 5.91 16.43 6.85
N TYR A 33 4.81 16.73 7.55
CA TYR A 33 3.79 15.76 7.90
C TYR A 33 3.16 15.13 6.65
N ASN A 34 2.68 15.94 5.71
CA ASN A 34 2.10 15.47 4.45
C ASN A 34 3.10 14.62 3.66
N TYR A 35 4.37 15.03 3.60
CA TYR A 35 5.42 14.25 2.96
C TYR A 35 5.57 12.84 3.57
N ARG A 36 5.52 12.72 4.90
CA ARG A 36 5.57 11.41 5.58
C ARG A 36 4.37 10.54 5.24
N ILE A 37 3.17 11.12 5.20
CA ILE A 37 1.94 10.43 4.79
C ILE A 37 2.05 9.93 3.35
N TYR A 38 2.47 10.80 2.41
CA TYR A 38 2.63 10.41 1.01
C TYR A 38 3.70 9.33 0.84
N ARG A 39 4.80 9.40 1.61
CA ARG A 39 5.84 8.36 1.58
C ARG A 39 5.29 7.01 2.05
N ALA A 40 4.53 6.97 3.14
CA ALA A 40 3.92 5.74 3.64
C ALA A 40 2.94 5.13 2.61
N ARG A 41 2.11 5.99 1.99
CA ARG A 41 1.18 5.57 0.93
C ARG A 41 1.89 5.02 -0.30
N ARG A 42 2.94 5.71 -0.75
CA ARG A 42 3.72 5.31 -1.92
C ARG A 42 4.28 3.90 -1.78
N THR A 43 4.65 3.47 -0.56
CA THR A 43 5.07 2.08 -0.31
C THR A 43 3.96 1.08 -0.61
N VAL A 44 2.74 1.34 -0.13
CA VAL A 44 1.57 0.48 -0.35
C VAL A 44 1.14 0.49 -1.81
N GLU A 45 1.09 1.68 -2.43
CA GLU A 45 0.71 1.86 -3.85
C GLU A 45 1.72 1.16 -4.78
N ASN A 46 3.02 1.26 -4.50
CA ASN A 46 4.03 0.54 -5.26
C ASN A 46 3.87 -0.99 -5.13
N ALA A 47 3.64 -1.50 -3.91
CA ALA A 47 3.41 -2.93 -3.69
C ALA A 47 2.15 -3.41 -4.41
N TYR A 48 1.06 -2.64 -4.34
CA TYR A 48 -0.15 -2.92 -5.07
C TYR A 48 0.07 -2.90 -6.59
N GLY A 49 0.80 -1.92 -7.12
CA GLY A 49 1.14 -1.85 -8.55
C GLY A 49 1.91 -3.07 -9.07
N ILE A 50 2.77 -3.68 -8.23
CA ILE A 50 3.43 -4.95 -8.56
C ILE A 50 2.40 -6.09 -8.68
N LEU A 51 1.45 -6.17 -7.75
CA LEU A 51 0.40 -7.18 -7.78
C LEU A 51 -0.54 -6.96 -8.96
N ASP A 52 -0.94 -5.72 -9.21
CA ASP A 52 -1.85 -5.32 -10.30
C ASP A 52 -1.26 -5.69 -11.67
N ASN A 53 -0.01 -5.30 -11.92
CA ASN A 53 0.68 -5.63 -13.18
C ASN A 53 0.90 -7.15 -13.36
N ARG A 54 0.98 -7.92 -12.27
CA ARG A 54 1.24 -9.37 -12.33
C ARG A 54 -0.04 -10.20 -12.43
N PHE A 55 -1.12 -9.77 -11.78
CA PHE A 55 -2.35 -10.54 -11.64
C PHE A 55 -3.54 -9.75 -12.20
N ARG A 56 -4.06 -10.19 -13.34
CA ARG A 56 -5.20 -9.54 -14.03
C ARG A 56 -6.47 -9.40 -13.19
N VAL A 57 -6.58 -10.15 -12.09
CA VAL A 57 -7.73 -10.08 -11.17
C VAL A 57 -7.90 -8.69 -10.55
N PHE A 58 -6.83 -7.90 -10.42
CA PHE A 58 -6.88 -6.55 -9.86
C PHE A 58 -7.35 -5.47 -10.86
N HIS A 59 -7.31 -5.76 -12.16
CA HIS A 59 -7.79 -4.86 -13.21
C HIS A 59 -9.30 -4.99 -13.50
N ILE A 60 -9.96 -6.00 -12.94
CA ILE A 60 -11.39 -6.24 -13.14
C ILE A 60 -12.17 -5.99 -11.85
N VAL A 61 -13.46 -5.70 -11.99
CA VAL A 61 -14.36 -5.65 -10.83
C VAL A 61 -14.42 -7.05 -10.22
N ILE A 62 -13.93 -7.16 -8.99
CA ILE A 62 -13.87 -8.40 -8.22
C ILE A 62 -15.29 -8.73 -7.74
N CYS A 63 -16.10 -9.32 -8.62
CA CYS A 63 -17.44 -9.85 -8.29
C CYS A 63 -17.35 -11.21 -7.60
N LEU A 64 -16.52 -11.34 -6.55
CA LEU A 64 -16.44 -12.57 -5.77
C LEU A 64 -17.51 -12.55 -4.66
N ARG A 65 -18.61 -13.25 -4.90
CA ARG A 65 -19.43 -13.83 -3.82
C ARG A 65 -19.13 -15.33 -3.77
N PRO A 66 -18.84 -15.94 -2.60
CA PRO A 66 -18.77 -15.40 -1.23
C PRO A 66 -17.35 -15.05 -0.74
N VAL A 67 -16.34 -15.07 -1.62
CA VAL A 67 -14.93 -14.92 -1.20
C VAL A 67 -14.61 -13.46 -0.86
N ARG A 68 -14.07 -13.22 0.34
CA ARG A 68 -13.61 -11.90 0.77
C ARG A 68 -12.43 -11.44 -0.11
N PRO A 69 -12.40 -10.17 -0.56
CA PRO A 69 -11.31 -9.64 -1.39
C PRO A 69 -9.93 -9.73 -0.69
N GLU A 70 -9.93 -9.76 0.64
CA GLU A 70 -8.75 -10.00 1.48
C GLU A 70 -7.99 -11.28 1.08
N PHE A 71 -8.70 -12.35 0.74
CA PHE A 71 -8.07 -13.62 0.33
C PHE A 71 -7.39 -13.51 -1.04
N VAL A 72 -7.94 -12.73 -1.96
CA VAL A 72 -7.35 -12.52 -3.29
C VAL A 72 -6.01 -11.80 -3.13
N VAL A 73 -5.96 -10.76 -2.29
CA VAL A 73 -4.72 -10.04 -1.98
C VAL A 73 -3.71 -10.96 -1.32
N LEU A 74 -4.12 -11.72 -0.29
CA LEU A 74 -3.23 -12.64 0.42
C LEU A 74 -2.67 -13.73 -0.49
N ALA A 75 -3.52 -14.38 -1.28
CA ALA A 75 -3.11 -15.40 -2.25
C ALA A 75 -2.13 -14.83 -3.28
N SER A 76 -2.39 -13.61 -3.77
CA SER A 76 -1.50 -12.92 -4.71
C SER A 76 -0.13 -12.64 -4.09
N CYS A 77 -0.07 -12.23 -2.82
CA CYS A 77 1.18 -12.06 -2.08
C CYS A 77 1.94 -13.38 -1.91
N ILE A 78 1.25 -14.46 -1.54
CA ILE A 78 1.85 -15.79 -1.37
C ILE A 78 2.42 -16.28 -2.71
N LEU A 79 1.62 -16.24 -3.77
CA LEU A 79 2.05 -16.62 -5.12
C LEU A 79 3.22 -15.76 -5.61
N HIS A 80 3.19 -14.45 -5.33
CA HIS A 80 4.29 -13.57 -5.68
C HIS A 80 5.60 -14.03 -5.02
N ASN A 81 5.56 -14.39 -3.72
CA ASN A 81 6.73 -14.85 -2.97
C ASN A 81 7.23 -16.24 -3.41
N ILE A 82 6.34 -17.13 -3.85
CA ILE A 82 6.70 -18.46 -4.36
C ILE A 82 7.40 -18.34 -5.72
N VAL A 83 6.86 -17.50 -6.62
CA VAL A 83 7.36 -17.38 -8.00
C VAL A 83 8.54 -16.42 -8.11
N MET A 84 8.69 -15.48 -7.17
CA MET A 84 9.88 -14.64 -7.11
C MET A 84 11.11 -15.54 -6.86
N PRO A 85 12.08 -15.55 -7.78
CA PRO A 85 13.31 -16.27 -7.52
C PRO A 85 13.93 -15.67 -6.25
N GLN A 86 14.20 -16.52 -5.27
CA GLN A 86 14.96 -16.14 -4.09
C GLN A 86 16.18 -15.37 -4.58
N PRO A 87 16.44 -14.13 -4.10
CA PRO A 87 17.67 -13.45 -4.46
C PRO A 87 18.76 -14.45 -4.13
N ARG A 88 19.47 -14.92 -5.17
CA ARG A 88 20.65 -15.77 -4.98
C ARG A 88 21.44 -15.04 -3.94
N SER A 89 21.49 -15.62 -2.72
CA SER A 89 22.25 -15.07 -1.59
C SER A 89 23.48 -14.43 -2.21
N ARG A 90 23.71 -13.14 -1.96
CA ARG A 90 24.91 -12.44 -2.42
C ARG A 90 26.05 -13.40 -2.09
N ARG A 91 26.52 -14.18 -3.08
CA ARG A 91 27.65 -15.07 -2.92
C ARG A 91 28.72 -14.07 -2.59
N ARG A 92 29.14 -14.06 -1.32
CA ARG A 92 30.26 -13.27 -0.83
C ARG A 92 31.34 -13.49 -1.87
N ARG A 93 31.58 -12.46 -2.70
CA ARG A 93 32.71 -12.50 -3.61
C ARG A 93 33.93 -12.56 -2.69
N PRO A 94 34.88 -13.47 -2.96
CA PRO A 94 36.11 -13.56 -2.17
C PRO A 94 36.86 -12.23 -2.17
#